data_AF-A0A952DRT6-F1
#
_entry.id   AF-A0A952DRT6-F1
#
_cell.length_a   1.000
_cell.length_b   1.000
_cell.length_c   1.000
_cell.angle_alpha   90.00
_cell.angle_beta   90.00
_cell.angle_gamma   90.00
#
_symmetry.space_group_name_H-M   'P 1'
#
loop_
_entity.id
_entity.type
_entity.pdbx_description
1 polymer ?
#
loop_
_entity_poly.entity_id
_entity_poly.type
_entity_poly.pdbx_seq_one_letter_code
_entity_poly.pdbx_strand_id
1 'polypeptide(L)'
;MSNQTVFGQATSPTYYNFNTGSPSNIFPWATAAGKGTQYLIAAGTLGSAPAGYITNVWFQVTANQTNTLTTLNIKLSQNGFGTNTSLLPQLYTTGLTTVYTAASATVSSGANGWMKIVLQTPFYYDPTQGLLVDVSQCAATNTGMQTINTAVSGSRRNYINASACTFSYGGQDANVFNFGVDITAGPPNSGGPGGNPYLFPPIGNFAYDK
;
A
#
# COMPACT_ATOMS: atom_id res chain seq x y z
N MET A 1 17.67 25.10 27.50
CA MET A 1 16.75 24.00 27.15
C MET A 1 16.37 24.21 25.70
N SER A 2 16.89 23.41 24.78
CA SER A 2 16.58 23.54 23.35
C SER A 2 15.16 23.03 23.11
N ASN A 3 14.27 23.88 22.59
CA ASN A 3 12.96 23.47 22.13
C ASN A 3 13.13 22.49 20.96
N GLN A 4 12.86 21.21 21.23
CA GLN A 4 12.69 20.22 20.19
C GLN A 4 11.34 20.50 19.53
N THR A 5 11.36 21.06 18.32
CA THR A 5 10.16 21.15 17.48
C THR A 5 9.67 19.73 17.23
N VAL A 6 8.57 19.34 17.87
CA VAL A 6 7.87 18.09 17.57
C VAL A 6 7.30 18.25 16.16
N PHE A 7 7.94 17.63 15.16
CA PHE A 7 7.36 17.50 13.84
C PHE A 7 6.07 16.68 14.00
N GLY A 8 4.92 17.30 13.76
CA GLY A 8 3.63 16.61 13.83
C GLY A 8 3.67 15.37 12.93
N GLN A 9 3.27 14.22 13.47
CA GLN A 9 3.10 13.02 12.68
C GLN A 9 2.09 13.32 11.57
N ALA A 10 2.48 13.16 10.30
CA ALA A 10 1.57 13.38 9.18
C ALA A 10 0.28 12.57 9.39
N THR A 11 -0.88 13.23 9.26
CA THR A 11 -2.20 12.60 9.47
C THR A 11 -2.84 12.12 8.17
N SER A 12 -2.20 12.34 7.02
CA SER A 12 -2.66 11.91 5.70
C SER A 12 -1.46 11.60 4.78
N PRO A 13 -1.66 10.80 3.72
CA PRO A 13 -0.64 10.57 2.69
C PRO A 13 -0.23 11.86 1.97
N THR A 14 1.01 11.90 1.47
CA THR A 14 1.50 12.98 0.59
C THR A 14 0.79 12.97 -0.77
N TYR A 15 0.58 11.78 -1.33
CA TYR A 15 -0.10 11.59 -2.62
C TYR A 15 -1.22 10.57 -2.49
N TYR A 16 -2.39 10.79 -3.09
CA TYR A 16 -3.53 9.89 -2.98
C TYR A 16 -4.46 9.99 -4.20
N ASN A 17 -5.29 8.96 -4.40
CA ASN A 17 -6.27 8.92 -5.49
C ASN A 17 -7.61 9.58 -5.12
N PHE A 18 -8.09 9.35 -3.90
CA PHE A 18 -9.34 9.84 -3.37
C PHE A 18 -9.20 10.13 -1.88
N ASN A 19 -10.01 11.06 -1.38
CA ASN A 19 -10.09 11.41 0.05
C ASN A 19 -11.53 11.79 0.43
N THR A 20 -12.49 11.11 -0.19
CA THR A 20 -13.93 11.36 -0.04
C THR A 20 -14.68 10.04 0.09
N GLY A 21 -15.93 10.08 0.56
CA GLY A 21 -16.78 8.91 0.69
C GLY A 21 -16.96 8.47 2.15
N SER A 22 -17.58 7.30 2.32
CA SER A 22 -17.89 6.75 3.65
C SER A 22 -17.50 5.26 3.72
N PRO A 23 -17.11 4.76 4.91
CA PRO A 23 -16.79 3.35 5.08
C PRO A 23 -18.00 2.48 4.73
N SER A 24 -17.79 1.48 3.87
CA SER A 24 -18.90 0.68 3.31
C SER A 24 -18.55 -0.80 3.08
N ASN A 25 -17.33 -1.21 3.44
CA ASN A 25 -16.80 -2.50 3.02
C ASN A 25 -15.81 -3.02 4.05
N ILE A 26 -16.09 -4.20 4.60
CA ILE A 26 -15.25 -4.81 5.65
C ILE A 26 -13.96 -5.46 5.12
N PHE A 27 -13.74 -5.51 3.80
CA PHE A 27 -12.58 -6.19 3.22
C PHE A 27 -11.40 -5.22 2.97
N PRO A 28 -10.16 -5.60 3.30
CA PRO A 28 -9.76 -6.81 4.06
C PRO A 28 -9.75 -6.61 5.58
N TRP A 29 -9.97 -5.38 6.07
CA TRP A 29 -9.57 -4.94 7.41
C TRP A 29 -10.47 -5.39 8.56
N ALA A 30 -11.69 -5.84 8.32
CA ALA A 30 -12.70 -6.09 9.34
C ALA A 30 -13.34 -7.49 9.20
N THR A 31 -12.60 -8.46 8.68
CA THR A 31 -13.07 -9.86 8.51
C THR A 31 -12.40 -10.79 9.50
N ALA A 32 -13.16 -11.27 10.48
CA ALA A 32 -12.64 -12.13 11.56
C ALA A 32 -11.99 -13.43 11.07
N ALA A 33 -12.54 -14.04 10.01
CA ALA A 33 -12.04 -15.29 9.44
C ALA A 33 -10.88 -15.12 8.42
N GLY A 34 -10.35 -13.91 8.29
CA GLY A 34 -9.35 -13.59 7.29
C GLY A 34 -9.95 -13.12 5.97
N LYS A 35 -9.18 -12.33 5.23
CA LYS A 35 -9.58 -11.84 3.91
C LYS A 35 -8.38 -11.37 3.11
N GLY A 36 -8.48 -11.50 1.80
CA GLY A 36 -7.56 -10.91 0.84
C GLY A 36 -8.28 -10.04 -0.19
N THR A 37 -7.55 -9.10 -0.76
CA THR A 37 -8.02 -8.27 -1.87
C THR A 37 -6.87 -7.85 -2.76
N GLN A 38 -7.13 -7.73 -4.06
CA GLN A 38 -6.22 -7.11 -5.03
C GLN A 38 -6.91 -5.93 -5.68
N TYR A 39 -6.25 -4.79 -5.68
CA TYR A 39 -6.79 -3.55 -6.21
C TYR A 39 -5.85 -2.92 -7.22
N LEU A 40 -6.40 -2.43 -8.33
CA LEU A 40 -5.66 -1.69 -9.33
C LEU A 40 -5.84 -0.18 -9.13
N ILE A 41 -4.78 0.46 -8.66
CA ILE A 41 -4.63 1.92 -8.71
C ILE A 41 -4.16 2.27 -10.12
N ALA A 42 -5.01 2.93 -10.91
CA ALA A 42 -4.68 3.23 -12.31
C ALA A 42 -3.50 4.22 -12.40
N ALA A 43 -2.74 4.14 -13.49
CA ALA A 43 -1.67 5.10 -13.79
C ALA A 43 -2.18 6.55 -13.69
N GLY A 44 -1.37 7.44 -13.14
CA GLY A 44 -1.69 8.86 -12.95
C GLY A 44 -2.80 9.19 -11.93
N THR A 45 -3.41 8.20 -11.25
CA THR A 45 -4.51 8.50 -10.31
C THR A 45 -4.02 9.00 -8.96
N LEU A 46 -2.76 8.81 -8.59
CA LEU A 46 -2.16 9.33 -7.34
C LEU A 46 -1.74 10.81 -7.44
N GLY A 47 -2.45 11.61 -8.25
CA GLY A 47 -2.16 13.02 -8.47
C GLY A 47 -0.77 13.26 -9.07
N SER A 48 -0.02 14.21 -8.52
CA SER A 48 1.33 14.59 -8.97
C SER A 48 2.45 13.72 -8.37
N ALA A 49 2.13 12.49 -7.96
CA ALA A 49 3.12 11.55 -7.42
C ALA A 49 4.30 11.37 -8.40
N PRO A 50 5.54 11.71 -8.00
CA PRO A 50 6.71 11.52 -8.86
C PRO A 50 7.10 10.04 -8.90
N ALA A 51 7.93 9.67 -9.87
CA ALA A 51 8.63 8.40 -9.81
C ALA A 51 9.59 8.37 -8.60
N GLY A 52 9.73 7.22 -7.94
CA GLY A 52 10.58 7.07 -6.76
C GLY A 52 10.17 5.89 -5.88
N TYR A 53 10.69 5.83 -4.66
CA TYR A 53 10.36 4.74 -3.74
C TYR A 53 9.17 5.08 -2.87
N ILE A 54 8.11 4.30 -2.97
CA ILE A 54 7.06 4.26 -1.96
C ILE A 54 7.70 3.71 -0.69
N THR A 55 7.59 4.48 0.38
CA THR A 55 8.09 4.12 1.73
C THR A 55 6.95 3.86 2.70
N ASN A 56 5.80 4.49 2.47
CA ASN A 56 4.57 4.28 3.22
C ASN A 56 3.42 4.09 2.25
N VAL A 57 2.52 3.17 2.59
CA VAL A 57 1.21 3.07 1.98
C VAL A 57 0.15 3.47 2.98
N TRP A 58 -0.93 4.04 2.48
CA TRP A 58 -2.03 4.56 3.28
C TRP A 58 -3.35 4.05 2.73
N PHE A 59 -4.22 3.63 3.64
CA PHE A 59 -5.57 3.19 3.31
C PHE A 59 -6.55 4.04 4.09
N GLN A 60 -7.58 4.58 3.44
CA GLN A 60 -8.65 5.25 4.15
C GLN A 60 -9.68 4.23 4.63
N VAL A 61 -9.91 4.20 5.92
CA VAL A 61 -10.82 3.30 6.62
C VAL A 61 -11.70 4.10 7.59
N THR A 62 -12.55 3.43 8.37
CA THR A 62 -13.29 4.05 9.47
C THR A 62 -12.34 4.82 10.39
N ALA A 63 -12.66 6.09 10.69
CA ALA A 63 -11.86 6.94 11.56
C ALA A 63 -11.78 6.43 13.00
N ASN A 64 -10.65 6.73 13.67
CA ASN A 64 -10.41 6.43 15.07
C ASN A 64 -10.61 4.94 15.43
N GLN A 65 -10.18 4.05 14.53
CA GLN A 65 -10.24 2.61 14.77
C GLN A 65 -8.84 2.05 15.02
N THR A 66 -8.78 1.02 15.84
CA THR A 66 -7.60 0.16 16.00
C THR A 66 -8.01 -1.28 15.80
N ASN A 67 -7.17 -2.05 15.10
CA ASN A 67 -7.40 -3.47 14.84
C ASN A 67 -6.09 -4.24 14.95
N THR A 68 -6.16 -5.47 15.45
CA THR A 68 -5.04 -6.41 15.40
C THR A 68 -5.33 -7.47 14.35
N LEU A 69 -4.43 -7.58 13.39
CA LEU A 69 -4.51 -8.50 12.26
C LEU A 69 -3.44 -9.58 12.38
N THR A 70 -3.80 -10.82 12.11
CA THR A 70 -2.83 -11.92 12.05
C THR A 70 -2.38 -12.17 10.62
N THR A 71 -1.11 -12.53 10.43
CA THR A 71 -0.50 -12.83 9.12
C THR A 71 -0.80 -11.74 8.08
N LEU A 72 -0.67 -10.47 8.47
CA LEU A 72 -0.87 -9.34 7.56
C LEU A 72 0.24 -9.35 6.52
N ASN A 73 -0.14 -9.39 5.25
CA ASN A 73 0.76 -9.30 4.11
C ASN A 73 0.28 -8.20 3.16
N ILE A 74 1.22 -7.35 2.73
CA ILE A 74 0.99 -6.36 1.69
C ILE A 74 2.04 -6.55 0.60
N LYS A 75 1.58 -6.67 -0.63
CA LYS A 75 2.43 -6.84 -1.81
C LYS A 75 2.04 -5.83 -2.88
N LEU A 76 3.04 -5.36 -3.63
CA LEU A 76 2.87 -4.38 -4.69
C LEU A 76 3.40 -4.92 -6.01
N SER A 77 2.81 -4.49 -7.13
CA SER A 77 3.36 -4.72 -8.47
C SER A 77 2.92 -3.64 -9.45
N GLN A 78 3.80 -3.32 -10.40
CA GLN A 78 3.45 -2.55 -11.61
C GLN A 78 3.70 -3.35 -12.89
N ASN A 79 4.25 -4.57 -12.75
CA ASN A 79 4.65 -5.37 -13.90
C ASN A 79 3.42 -5.84 -14.70
N GLY A 80 3.37 -5.48 -15.98
CA GLY A 80 2.31 -5.89 -16.90
C GLY A 80 1.00 -5.11 -16.79
N PHE A 81 0.93 -4.04 -15.99
CA PHE A 81 -0.28 -3.23 -15.87
C PHE A 81 -0.32 -2.03 -16.82
N GLY A 82 0.81 -1.40 -17.15
CA GLY A 82 0.83 -0.25 -18.08
C GLY A 82 -0.26 0.78 -17.74
N THR A 83 -1.05 1.22 -18.73
CA THR A 83 -2.19 2.13 -18.50
C THR A 83 -3.52 1.41 -18.25
N ASN A 84 -3.51 0.11 -17.93
CA ASN A 84 -4.73 -0.67 -17.75
C ASN A 84 -5.65 -0.05 -16.70
N THR A 85 -6.94 -0.09 -17.01
CA THR A 85 -8.01 0.41 -16.16
C THR A 85 -8.88 -0.71 -15.58
N SER A 86 -8.56 -1.97 -15.85
CA SER A 86 -9.31 -3.12 -15.35
C SER A 86 -8.38 -4.29 -15.04
N LEU A 87 -8.71 -5.01 -13.97
CA LEU A 87 -8.19 -6.32 -13.64
C LEU A 87 -8.90 -7.40 -14.48
N LEU A 88 -8.18 -8.48 -14.72
CA LEU A 88 -8.74 -9.72 -15.22
C LEU A 88 -9.40 -10.52 -14.08
N PRO A 89 -10.38 -11.40 -14.38
CA PRO A 89 -11.10 -12.19 -13.38
C PRO A 89 -10.26 -13.37 -12.86
N GLN A 90 -9.12 -13.07 -12.25
CA GLN A 90 -8.18 -14.03 -11.69
C GLN A 90 -7.38 -13.43 -10.53
N LEU A 91 -6.70 -14.26 -9.74
CA LEU A 91 -5.68 -13.76 -8.82
C LEU A 91 -4.36 -13.56 -9.52
N TYR A 92 -3.73 -12.42 -9.27
CA TYR A 92 -2.36 -12.15 -9.69
C TYR A 92 -1.41 -12.72 -8.63
N THR A 93 -0.64 -13.75 -8.94
CA THR A 93 0.25 -14.40 -7.95
C THR A 93 1.74 -14.25 -8.29
N THR A 94 2.05 -13.85 -9.52
CA THR A 94 3.41 -13.68 -10.02
C THR A 94 3.79 -12.21 -10.11
N GLY A 95 5.08 -11.88 -9.97
CA GLY A 95 5.56 -10.50 -10.13
C GLY A 95 5.12 -9.54 -9.02
N LEU A 96 4.63 -10.07 -7.89
CA LEU A 96 4.33 -9.33 -6.67
C LEU A 96 5.59 -9.23 -5.79
N THR A 97 5.89 -8.02 -5.32
CA THR A 97 6.92 -7.77 -4.30
C THR A 97 6.26 -7.63 -2.94
N THR A 98 6.61 -8.47 -1.98
CA THR A 98 6.19 -8.28 -0.58
C THR A 98 6.87 -7.05 -0.01
N VAL A 99 6.08 -6.06 0.42
CA VAL A 99 6.57 -4.79 0.97
C VAL A 99 6.35 -4.66 2.47
N TYR A 100 5.44 -5.46 3.01
CA TYR A 100 5.19 -5.57 4.44
C TYR A 100 4.68 -6.97 4.77
N THR A 101 5.21 -7.57 5.82
CA THR A 101 4.66 -8.80 6.41
C THR A 101 4.81 -8.81 7.92
N ALA A 102 3.79 -9.32 8.62
CA ALA A 102 3.81 -9.49 10.06
C ALA A 102 2.89 -10.64 10.51
N ALA A 103 3.38 -11.49 11.42
CA ALA A 103 2.56 -12.55 12.02
C ALA A 103 1.42 -12.00 12.87
N SER A 104 1.64 -10.84 13.51
CA SER A 104 0.63 -10.05 14.22
C SER A 104 0.96 -8.57 14.03
N ALA A 105 -0.01 -7.79 13.55
CA ALA A 105 0.13 -6.35 13.35
C ALA A 105 -1.05 -5.61 13.98
N THR A 106 -0.75 -4.65 14.85
CA THR A 106 -1.74 -3.67 15.30
C THR A 106 -1.69 -2.47 14.38
N VAL A 107 -2.82 -2.17 13.75
CA VAL A 107 -3.00 -1.04 12.83
C VAL A 107 -4.02 -0.07 13.40
N SER A 108 -3.82 1.23 13.16
CA SER A 108 -4.69 2.29 13.66
C SER A 108 -4.93 3.35 12.59
N SER A 109 -6.16 3.86 12.53
CA SER A 109 -6.55 4.98 11.67
C SER A 109 -6.66 6.27 12.47
N GLY A 110 -6.26 7.37 11.85
CA GLY A 110 -6.43 8.71 12.43
C GLY A 110 -7.88 9.21 12.40
N ALA A 111 -8.08 10.43 12.88
CA ALA A 111 -9.39 11.09 12.94
C ALA A 111 -10.03 11.31 11.55
N ASN A 112 -9.22 11.35 10.49
CA ASN A 112 -9.65 11.47 9.09
C ASN A 112 -9.72 10.11 8.36
N GLY A 113 -9.57 9.00 9.09
CA GLY A 113 -9.67 7.65 8.55
C GLY A 113 -8.40 7.11 7.90
N TRP A 114 -7.34 7.91 7.74
CA TRP A 114 -6.10 7.42 7.14
C TRP A 114 -5.35 6.49 8.09
N MET A 115 -5.07 5.28 7.61
CA MET A 115 -4.27 4.25 8.27
C MET A 115 -2.95 4.10 7.53
N LYS A 116 -1.84 4.32 8.24
CA LYS A 116 -0.48 4.23 7.70
C LYS A 116 0.10 2.84 7.88
N ILE A 117 0.74 2.31 6.84
CA ILE A 117 1.67 1.18 6.93
C ILE A 117 3.04 1.62 6.42
N VAL A 118 4.04 1.55 7.30
CA VAL A 118 5.45 1.77 6.92
C VAL A 118 5.97 0.50 6.27
N LEU A 119 6.50 0.61 5.07
CA LEU A 119 7.00 -0.55 4.32
C LEU A 119 8.33 -1.03 4.89
N GLN A 120 8.48 -2.35 5.03
CA GLN A 120 9.75 -3.00 5.35
C GLN A 120 10.68 -3.03 4.14
N THR A 121 10.11 -3.11 2.94
CA THR A 121 10.83 -3.03 1.66
C THR A 121 10.23 -1.91 0.83
N PRO A 122 10.93 -0.77 0.63
CA PRO A 122 10.47 0.28 -0.26
C PRO A 122 10.26 -0.25 -1.68
N PHE A 123 9.24 0.26 -2.36
CA PHE A 123 8.85 -0.19 -3.69
C PHE A 123 9.03 0.92 -4.72
N TYR A 124 9.78 0.67 -5.79
CA TYR A 124 9.93 1.65 -6.86
C TYR A 124 8.62 1.82 -7.62
N TYR A 125 8.15 3.06 -7.71
CA TYR A 125 6.92 3.47 -8.36
C TYR A 125 7.22 4.27 -9.63
N ASP A 126 6.60 3.85 -10.72
CA ASP A 126 6.52 4.56 -12.01
C ASP A 126 5.09 5.10 -12.21
N PRO A 127 4.86 6.42 -12.23
CA PRO A 127 3.52 6.99 -12.36
C PRO A 127 2.84 6.72 -13.70
N THR A 128 3.57 6.24 -14.71
CA THR A 128 3.03 5.87 -16.02
C THR A 128 2.39 4.47 -16.03
N GLN A 129 2.55 3.70 -14.96
CA GLN A 129 2.05 2.33 -14.84
C GLN A 129 1.02 2.18 -13.72
N GLY A 130 0.03 1.31 -13.92
CA GLY A 130 -0.92 0.92 -12.90
C GLY A 130 -0.24 0.15 -11.76
N LEU A 131 -0.64 0.44 -10.52
CA LEU A 131 -0.13 -0.20 -9.31
C LEU A 131 -1.17 -1.19 -8.80
N LEU A 132 -0.83 -2.48 -8.82
CA LEU A 132 -1.56 -3.51 -8.13
C LEU A 132 -1.17 -3.52 -6.65
N VAL A 133 -2.17 -3.41 -5.78
CA VAL A 133 -2.04 -3.48 -4.33
C VAL A 133 -2.74 -4.75 -3.85
N ASP A 134 -1.96 -5.72 -3.41
CA ASP A 134 -2.44 -6.94 -2.76
C ASP A 134 -2.34 -6.80 -1.25
N VAL A 135 -3.45 -7.03 -0.55
CA VAL A 135 -3.53 -7.01 0.90
C VAL A 135 -4.25 -8.26 1.37
N SER A 136 -3.64 -8.98 2.31
CA SER A 136 -4.25 -10.16 2.91
C SER A 136 -3.96 -10.28 4.41
N GLN A 137 -4.90 -10.87 5.13
CA GLN A 137 -4.80 -11.19 6.56
C GLN A 137 -5.58 -12.46 6.88
N CYS A 138 -5.25 -13.10 7.99
CA CYS A 138 -5.80 -14.39 8.43
C CYS A 138 -6.86 -14.31 9.52
N ALA A 139 -6.81 -13.28 10.37
CA ALA A 139 -7.85 -12.96 11.32
C ALA A 139 -7.78 -11.48 11.70
N ALA A 140 -8.92 -10.90 12.04
CA ALA A 140 -9.06 -9.54 12.56
C ALA A 140 -9.79 -9.56 13.91
N THR A 141 -9.30 -8.81 14.90
CA THR A 141 -9.93 -8.74 16.23
C THR A 141 -11.09 -7.76 16.31
N ASN A 142 -11.12 -6.77 15.42
CA ASN A 142 -12.16 -5.75 15.30
C ASN A 142 -12.85 -5.84 13.93
N THR A 143 -14.18 -5.69 13.91
CA THR A 143 -15.03 -5.70 12.70
C THR A 143 -15.54 -4.30 12.30
N GLY A 144 -15.16 -3.25 13.04
CA GLY A 144 -15.57 -1.86 12.80
C GLY A 144 -14.65 -1.06 11.86
N MET A 145 -13.45 -1.57 11.55
CA MET A 145 -12.50 -0.92 10.64
C MET A 145 -12.85 -1.23 9.18
N GLN A 146 -13.82 -0.49 8.63
CA GLN A 146 -14.27 -0.68 7.25
C GLN A 146 -13.46 0.19 6.29
N THR A 147 -13.18 -0.35 5.11
CA THR A 147 -12.55 0.35 3.99
C THR A 147 -13.50 1.39 3.41
N ILE A 148 -12.96 2.57 3.11
CA ILE A 148 -13.61 3.56 2.24
C ILE A 148 -13.22 3.25 0.80
N ASN A 149 -14.22 2.99 -0.04
CA ASN A 149 -14.01 2.76 -1.47
C ASN A 149 -14.74 3.80 -2.30
N THR A 150 -14.19 4.07 -3.46
CA THR A 150 -14.80 4.87 -4.52
C THR A 150 -15.12 3.96 -5.71
N ALA A 151 -16.37 4.01 -6.19
CA ALA A 151 -16.75 3.32 -7.41
C ALA A 151 -16.24 4.10 -8.63
N VAL A 152 -15.56 3.42 -9.54
CA VAL A 152 -15.03 4.00 -10.78
C VAL A 152 -15.39 3.12 -11.97
N SER A 153 -14.85 3.40 -13.16
CA SER A 153 -14.99 2.52 -14.31
C SER A 153 -13.96 1.37 -14.29
N GLY A 154 -14.35 0.25 -14.92
CA GLY A 154 -13.54 -0.95 -15.01
C GLY A 154 -13.51 -1.78 -13.73
N SER A 155 -13.11 -3.05 -13.83
CA SER A 155 -12.96 -3.92 -12.66
C SER A 155 -11.69 -3.54 -11.90
N ARG A 156 -11.82 -2.82 -10.78
CA ARG A 156 -10.69 -2.31 -9.98
C ARG A 156 -10.29 -3.17 -8.82
N ARG A 157 -11.13 -4.12 -8.45
CA ARG A 157 -10.92 -5.00 -7.33
C ARG A 157 -11.20 -6.43 -7.73
N ASN A 158 -10.28 -7.32 -7.37
CA ASN A 158 -10.55 -8.73 -7.20
C ASN A 158 -10.66 -9.01 -5.71
N TYR A 159 -11.84 -9.43 -5.25
CA TYR A 159 -12.02 -9.85 -3.87
C TYR A 159 -11.72 -11.34 -3.73
N ILE A 160 -11.01 -11.69 -2.66
CA ILE A 160 -10.50 -13.03 -2.45
C ILE A 160 -11.38 -13.73 -1.43
N ASN A 161 -11.81 -14.95 -1.75
CA ASN A 161 -12.42 -15.85 -0.78
C ASN A 161 -11.32 -16.42 0.10
N ALA A 162 -11.50 -16.31 1.41
CA ALA A 162 -10.56 -16.85 2.38
C ALA A 162 -11.26 -17.95 3.17
N SER A 163 -10.64 -19.12 3.22
CA SER A 163 -10.93 -20.17 4.20
C SER A 163 -9.61 -20.58 4.83
N ALA A 164 -9.45 -20.36 6.14
CA ALA A 164 -8.23 -20.67 6.88
C ALA A 164 -6.94 -20.16 6.19
N CYS A 165 -6.91 -18.87 5.79
CA CYS A 165 -5.79 -18.25 5.05
C CYS A 165 -5.48 -18.86 3.67
N THR A 166 -6.35 -19.70 3.14
CA THR A 166 -6.28 -20.17 1.76
C THR A 166 -7.06 -19.20 0.90
N PHE A 167 -6.35 -18.54 -0.01
CA PHE A 167 -6.85 -17.42 -0.80
C PHE A 167 -7.18 -17.87 -2.23
N SER A 168 -8.46 -17.80 -2.60
CA SER A 168 -8.93 -18.08 -3.96
C SER A 168 -9.72 -16.91 -4.53
N TYR A 169 -9.73 -16.78 -5.87
CA TYR A 169 -10.51 -15.75 -6.54
C TYR A 169 -12.00 -15.86 -6.15
N GLY A 170 -12.61 -14.75 -5.71
CA GLY A 170 -14.02 -14.71 -5.35
C GLY A 170 -14.91 -13.94 -6.34
N GLY A 171 -14.33 -13.03 -7.10
CA GLY A 171 -15.05 -12.18 -8.06
C GLY A 171 -14.39 -10.81 -8.18
N GLN A 172 -15.03 -9.94 -8.95
CA GLN A 172 -14.52 -8.60 -9.22
C GLN A 172 -15.60 -7.54 -9.28
N ASP A 173 -15.23 -6.30 -8.98
CA ASP A 173 -16.11 -5.14 -9.10
C ASP A 173 -15.32 -3.86 -9.36
N ALA A 174 -16.04 -2.74 -9.48
CA ALA A 174 -15.49 -1.46 -9.88
C ALA A 174 -15.06 -0.56 -8.71
N ASN A 175 -14.97 -1.11 -7.50
CA ASN A 175 -14.53 -0.35 -6.33
C ASN A 175 -13.01 -0.27 -6.29
N VAL A 176 -12.49 0.92 -5.98
CA VAL A 176 -11.08 1.12 -5.62
C VAL A 176 -10.99 1.69 -4.21
N PHE A 177 -10.02 1.25 -3.39
CA PHE A 177 -9.82 1.91 -2.10
C PHE A 177 -9.40 3.36 -2.32
N ASN A 178 -9.74 4.20 -1.37
CA ASN A 178 -9.02 5.44 -1.15
C ASN A 178 -7.62 5.08 -0.63
N PHE A 179 -6.63 5.31 -1.46
CA PHE A 179 -5.27 4.84 -1.30
C PHE A 179 -4.30 6.00 -1.47
N GLY A 180 -3.26 6.01 -0.67
CA GLY A 180 -2.20 7.00 -0.77
C GLY A 180 -0.82 6.44 -0.47
N VAL A 181 0.17 7.24 -0.78
CA VAL A 181 1.59 6.88 -0.68
C VAL A 181 2.41 8.08 -0.22
N ASP A 182 3.51 7.77 0.47
CA ASP A 182 4.63 8.70 0.61
C ASP A 182 5.79 8.18 -0.23
N ILE A 183 6.35 9.06 -1.06
CA ILE A 183 7.41 8.73 -2.01
C ILE A 183 8.67 9.50 -1.66
N THR A 184 9.78 8.79 -1.52
CA THR A 184 11.11 9.40 -1.49
C THR A 184 11.72 9.37 -2.88
N ALA A 185 12.23 10.52 -3.34
CA ALA A 185 12.90 10.60 -4.63
C ALA A 185 14.10 9.65 -4.69
N GLY A 186 14.26 8.96 -5.81
CA GLY A 186 15.41 8.10 -6.09
C GLY A 186 15.27 7.43 -7.45
N PRO A 187 16.38 7.18 -8.17
CA PRO A 187 16.33 6.44 -9.42
C PRO A 187 15.83 5.00 -9.19
N PRO A 188 15.28 4.33 -10.22
CA PRO A 188 14.99 2.91 -10.13
C PRO A 188 16.29 2.17 -9.80
N ASN A 189 16.26 1.31 -8.79
CA ASN A 189 17.40 0.50 -8.39
C ASN A 189 17.67 -0.40 -9.58
N SER A 190 18.80 -0.20 -10.26
CA SER A 190 19.17 -0.87 -11.49
C SER A 190 19.46 -2.38 -11.33
N GLY A 191 19.00 -3.02 -10.24
CA GLY A 191 19.30 -4.42 -9.99
C GLY A 191 18.49 -5.04 -8.86
N GLY A 192 17.42 -5.74 -9.23
CA GLY A 192 16.88 -6.93 -8.56
C GLY A 192 16.55 -6.88 -7.04
N PRO A 193 15.91 -7.94 -6.52
CA PRO A 193 15.65 -8.07 -5.10
C PRO A 193 16.97 -8.37 -4.38
N GLY A 194 17.57 -7.36 -3.75
CA GLY A 194 18.80 -7.50 -2.96
C GLY A 194 19.75 -6.29 -2.96
N GLY A 195 19.52 -5.28 -3.81
CA GLY A 195 20.32 -4.05 -3.81
C GLY A 195 20.08 -3.19 -2.57
N ASN A 196 20.97 -3.31 -1.58
CA ASN A 196 21.03 -2.42 -0.42
C ASN A 196 21.32 -0.97 -0.88
N PRO A 197 20.47 0.03 -0.59
CA PRO A 197 20.64 1.40 -1.11
C PRO A 197 21.70 2.23 -0.36
N TYR A 198 22.43 1.67 0.61
CA TYR A 198 23.50 2.38 1.33
C TYR A 198 24.89 2.22 0.70
N LEU A 199 25.00 2.30 -0.63
CA LEU A 199 26.28 2.63 -1.26
C LEU A 199 26.38 4.15 -1.32
N PHE A 200 26.95 4.72 -0.26
CA PHE A 200 27.48 6.08 -0.29
C PHE A 200 28.34 6.28 -1.54
N PRO A 201 28.37 7.48 -2.14
CA PRO A 201 29.30 7.74 -3.23
C PRO A 201 30.73 7.47 -2.76
N PRO A 202 31.63 7.01 -3.64
CA PRO A 202 33.02 6.76 -3.27
C PRO A 202 33.59 8.04 -2.67
N ILE A 203 34.09 7.91 -1.44
CA ILE A 203 34.82 8.96 -0.72
C ILE A 203 35.95 9.39 -1.65
N GLY A 204 35.82 10.58 -2.24
CA GLY A 204 36.91 11.19 -2.99
C GLY A 204 38.10 11.34 -2.05
N ASN A 205 39.26 10.85 -2.50
CA ASN A 205 40.54 11.04 -1.81
C ASN A 205 40.69 12.48 -1.31
N PHE A 206 40.67 12.67 0.01
CA PHE A 206 41.32 13.83 0.59
C PHE A 206 42.82 13.64 0.44
N ALA A 207 43.38 14.21 -0.63
CA ALA A 207 44.80 14.47 -0.69
C ALA A 207 45.14 15.48 0.40
N TYR A 208 45.79 15.02 1.47
CA TYR A 208 46.59 15.90 2.32
C TYR A 208 47.84 16.25 1.54
N ASP A 209 47.90 17.46 0.99
CA ASP A 209 49.16 18.06 0.58
C ASP A 209 49.84 18.67 1.81
N LYS A 210 51.15 18.44 1.91
CA LYS A 210 52.01 18.92 3.00
C LYS A 210 52.49 20.33 2.75
#